data_AF-A0A957C189-F1
#
_entry.id   AF-A0A957C189-F1
#
_cell.length_a   1.000
_cell.length_b   1.000
_cell.length_c   1.000
_cell.angle_alpha   90.00
_cell.angle_beta   90.00
_cell.angle_gamma   90.00
#
_symmetry.space_group_name_H-M   'P 1'
#
loop_
_entity.id
_entity.type
_entity.pdbx_description
1 polymer ?
#
loop_
_entity_poly.entity_id
_entity_poly.type
_entity_poly.pdbx_seq_one_letter_code
_entity_poly.pdbx_strand_id
1 'polypeptide(L)'
;MLNIDSVRAQFPALNQIVDSKTPVFFDNPAGTQVPQRVIDAVTDYYVHKNANMGGPFSHSQETMAMLQDAREVLMAFVGAAQPEEIVFGANMTTLNFAFSRALAQTIPAGAEVVLTRMDHDANV
;
A
#
# COMPACT_ATOMS: atom_id res chain seq x y z
N MET A 1 1.91 1.61 27.30
CA MET A 1 3.00 2.51 26.85
C MET A 1 3.69 1.86 25.68
N LEU A 2 4.05 2.61 24.63
CA LEU A 2 4.75 2.08 23.45
C LEU A 2 6.20 1.69 23.81
N ASN A 3 6.63 0.47 23.49
CA ASN A 3 8.01 0.02 23.67
C ASN A 3 8.78 0.16 22.34
N ILE A 4 9.67 1.16 22.26
CA ILE A 4 10.41 1.49 21.04
C ILE A 4 11.40 0.40 20.64
N ASP A 5 12.07 -0.23 21.60
CA ASP A 5 13.03 -1.29 21.30
C ASP A 5 12.34 -2.51 20.68
N SER A 6 11.15 -2.85 21.19
CA SER A 6 10.29 -3.89 20.61
C SER A 6 9.80 -3.54 19.20
N VAL A 7 9.53 -2.27 18.91
CA VAL A 7 9.17 -1.82 17.55
C VAL A 7 10.38 -1.93 16.63
N ARG A 8 11.54 -1.38 17.02
CA ARG A 8 12.77 -1.39 16.21
C ARG A 8 13.25 -2.80 15.89
N ALA A 9 13.12 -3.73 16.84
CA ALA A 9 13.47 -5.14 16.65
C ALA A 9 12.68 -5.81 15.51
N GLN A 10 11.52 -5.28 15.13
CA GLN A 10 10.73 -5.82 14.02
C GLN A 10 11.26 -5.42 12.63
N PHE A 11 12.22 -4.50 12.52
CA PHE A 11 12.74 -4.00 11.23
C PHE A 11 14.19 -4.47 11.03
N PRO A 12 14.43 -5.54 10.24
CA PRO A 12 15.76 -6.11 10.06
C PRO A 12 16.79 -5.11 9.53
N ALA A 13 16.36 -4.17 8.66
CA ALA A 13 17.21 -3.15 8.08
C ALA A 13 17.90 -2.25 9.12
N LEU A 14 17.28 -2.06 10.31
CA LEU A 14 17.86 -1.23 11.36
C LEU A 14 19.05 -1.88 12.08
N ASN A 15 19.22 -3.20 11.93
CA ASN A 15 20.28 -3.96 12.57
C ASN A 15 21.42 -4.31 11.61
N GLN A 16 21.34 -3.87 10.34
CA GLN A 16 22.39 -4.11 9.36
C GLN A 16 23.64 -3.27 9.68
N ILE A 17 24.80 -3.76 9.25
CA ILE A 17 26.06 -3.01 9.29
C ILE A 17 26.42 -2.66 7.85
N VAL A 18 26.47 -1.36 7.56
CA VAL A 18 26.83 -0.80 6.26
C VAL A 18 28.04 0.10 6.49
N ASP A 19 29.11 -0.10 5.73
CA ASP A 19 30.36 0.66 5.88
C ASP A 19 30.89 0.71 7.33
N SER A 20 30.82 -0.45 8.01
CA SER A 20 31.21 -0.62 9.42
C SER A 20 30.39 0.22 10.43
N LYS A 21 29.20 0.69 10.05
CA LYS A 21 28.29 1.47 10.90
C LYS A 21 26.87 0.94 10.83
N THR A 22 26.10 1.17 11.90
CA THR A 22 24.65 0.95 11.87
C THR A 22 23.98 2.12 11.14
N PRO A 23 23.14 1.88 10.13
CA PRO A 23 22.49 2.94 9.38
C PRO A 23 21.41 3.65 10.20
N VAL A 24 21.21 4.94 9.91
CA VAL A 24 20.14 5.76 10.49
C VAL A 24 19.28 6.30 9.34
N PHE A 25 18.03 5.85 9.28
CA PHE A 25 17.09 6.18 8.19
C PHE A 25 16.20 7.35 8.57
N PHE A 26 16.56 8.56 8.13
CA PHE A 26 15.78 9.79 8.35
C PHE A 26 15.03 10.28 7.11
N ASP A 27 14.82 9.40 6.12
CA ASP A 27 14.13 9.71 4.86
C ASP A 27 12.87 8.85 4.65
N ASN A 28 12.12 8.60 5.73
CA ASN A 28 10.87 7.84 5.67
C ASN A 28 9.79 8.43 4.73
N PRO A 29 9.71 9.77 4.52
CA PRO A 29 8.78 10.33 3.52
C PRO A 29 9.05 9.86 2.08
N ALA A 30 10.31 9.56 1.72
CA ALA A 30 10.64 8.99 0.42
C ALA A 30 10.41 7.47 0.35
N GLY A 31 10.51 6.78 1.49
CA GLY A 31 10.22 5.36 1.62
C GLY A 31 10.54 4.79 2.99
N THR A 32 9.69 3.88 3.47
CA THR A 32 9.84 3.27 4.80
C THR A 32 10.60 1.95 4.75
N GLN A 33 11.33 1.63 5.82
CA GLN A 33 11.81 0.27 6.04
C GLN A 33 10.66 -0.70 6.29
N VAL A 34 10.84 -1.96 5.92
CA VAL A 34 9.79 -2.99 5.98
C VAL A 34 10.00 -3.88 7.21
N PRO A 35 8.97 -4.11 8.05
CA PRO A 35 9.09 -5.02 9.18
C PRO A 35 9.08 -6.49 8.73
N GLN A 36 9.73 -7.37 9.48
CA GLN A 36 9.89 -8.80 9.14
C GLN A 36 8.55 -9.48 8.82
N ARG A 37 7.50 -9.20 9.60
CA ARG A 37 6.16 -9.76 9.36
C ARG A 37 5.58 -9.47 7.97
N VAL A 38 5.92 -8.33 7.36
CA VAL A 38 5.46 -7.98 6.00
C VAL A 38 6.30 -8.74 4.97
N ILE A 39 7.61 -8.85 5.19
CA ILE A 39 8.51 -9.66 4.37
C ILE A 39 8.01 -11.11 4.36
N ASP A 40 7.74 -11.69 5.54
CA ASP A 40 7.26 -13.05 5.69
C ASP A 40 5.92 -13.28 4.99
N ALA A 41 4.98 -12.33 5.08
CA ALA A 41 3.68 -12.44 4.42
C ALA A 41 3.81 -12.44 2.89
N VAL A 42 4.67 -11.57 2.34
CA VAL A 42 4.95 -11.53 0.89
C VAL A 42 5.64 -12.81 0.44
N THR A 43 6.64 -13.28 1.20
CA THR A 43 7.33 -14.54 0.93
C THR A 43 6.37 -15.72 0.98
N ASP A 44 5.54 -15.83 2.03
CA ASP A 44 4.54 -16.89 2.18
C ASP A 44 3.58 -16.94 0.99
N TYR A 45 3.08 -15.78 0.54
CA TYR A 45 2.22 -15.72 -0.65
C TYR A 45 2.93 -16.29 -1.89
N TYR A 46 4.15 -15.83 -2.16
CA TYR A 46 4.87 -16.29 -3.35
C TYR A 46 5.29 -17.75 -3.31
N VAL A 47 5.57 -18.29 -2.12
CA VAL A 47 5.96 -19.69 -1.94
C VAL A 47 4.74 -20.62 -1.99
N HIS A 48 3.61 -20.23 -1.41
CA HIS A 48 2.50 -21.17 -1.14
C HIS A 48 1.19 -20.87 -1.89
N LYS A 49 0.94 -19.63 -2.34
CA LYS A 49 -0.41 -19.19 -2.77
C LYS A 49 -0.47 -18.55 -4.16
N ASN A 50 0.66 -18.17 -4.74
CA ASN A 50 0.72 -17.37 -5.97
C ASN A 50 -0.05 -18.00 -7.14
N ALA A 51 -1.12 -17.33 -7.57
CA ALA A 51 -1.89 -17.70 -8.74
C ALA A 51 -2.61 -16.49 -9.34
N ASN A 52 -2.92 -16.58 -10.64
CA ASN A 52 -3.91 -15.69 -11.24
C ASN A 52 -5.30 -15.95 -10.65
N MET A 53 -6.11 -14.90 -10.55
CA MET A 53 -7.51 -14.97 -10.13
C MET A 53 -8.41 -15.59 -11.21
N GLY A 54 -9.59 -16.05 -10.80
CA GLY A 54 -10.64 -16.54 -11.71
C GLY A 54 -10.49 -18.00 -12.13
N GLY A 55 -9.50 -18.72 -11.60
CA GLY A 55 -9.35 -20.15 -11.80
C GLY A 55 -10.17 -20.95 -10.78
N PRO A 56 -10.64 -22.17 -11.13
CA PRO A 56 -11.37 -23.03 -10.20
C PRO A 56 -10.46 -23.76 -9.19
N PHE A 57 -9.14 -23.66 -9.32
CA PHE A 57 -8.16 -24.38 -8.50
C PHE A 57 -7.82 -23.65 -7.19
N SER A 58 -7.31 -24.40 -6.20
CA SER A 58 -7.14 -23.94 -4.81
C SER A 58 -6.37 -22.63 -4.67
N HIS A 59 -5.19 -22.51 -5.29
CA HIS A 59 -4.37 -21.29 -5.16
C HIS A 59 -5.03 -20.03 -5.72
N SER A 60 -5.86 -20.18 -6.76
CA SER A 60 -6.66 -19.05 -7.27
C SER A 60 -7.70 -18.62 -6.24
N GLN A 61 -8.39 -19.59 -5.60
CA GLN A 61 -9.36 -19.32 -4.55
C GLN A 61 -8.70 -18.70 -3.30
N GLU A 62 -7.52 -19.19 -2.90
CA GLU A 62 -6.72 -18.65 -1.81
C GLU A 62 -6.28 -17.20 -2.07
N THR A 63 -5.85 -16.89 -3.29
CA THR A 63 -5.50 -15.52 -3.71
C THR A 63 -6.72 -14.60 -3.63
N MET A 64 -7.87 -15.05 -4.12
CA MET A 64 -9.12 -14.27 -4.06
C MET A 64 -9.58 -14.03 -2.62
N ALA A 65 -9.50 -15.05 -1.75
CA ALA A 65 -9.83 -14.92 -0.33
C ALA A 65 -8.88 -13.92 0.38
N MET A 66 -7.57 -14.04 0.16
CA MET A 66 -6.58 -13.11 0.71
C MET A 66 -6.85 -11.66 0.28
N LEU A 67 -7.22 -11.44 -0.98
CA LEU A 67 -7.55 -10.09 -1.48
C LEU A 67 -8.82 -9.54 -0.83
N GLN A 68 -9.82 -10.38 -0.58
CA GLN A 68 -11.04 -9.98 0.12
C GLN A 68 -10.73 -9.60 1.58
N ASP A 69 -9.97 -10.43 2.30
CA ASP A 69 -9.52 -10.13 3.67
C ASP A 69 -8.75 -8.81 3.73
N ALA A 70 -7.87 -8.57 2.76
CA ALA A 70 -7.12 -7.31 2.67
C ALA A 70 -8.04 -6.09 2.47
N ARG A 71 -9.11 -6.22 1.67
CA ARG A 71 -10.11 -5.14 1.48
C ARG A 71 -10.85 -4.83 2.75
N GLU A 72 -11.24 -5.84 3.52
CA GLU A 72 -11.95 -5.66 4.78
C GLU A 72 -11.09 -4.97 5.83
N VAL A 73 -9.81 -5.37 5.93
CA VAL A 73 -8.84 -4.71 6.81
C VAL A 73 -8.62 -3.26 6.39
N LEU A 74 -8.47 -2.99 5.09
CA LEU A 74 -8.27 -1.63 4.59
C LEU A 74 -9.52 -0.76 4.75
N MET A 75 -10.71 -1.30 4.50
CA MET A 75 -11.99 -0.64 4.75
C MET A 75 -12.05 -0.14 6.19
N ALA A 76 -11.75 -1.00 7.17
CA ALA A 76 -11.70 -0.62 8.57
C ALA A 76 -10.59 0.41 8.85
N PHE A 77 -9.43 0.29 8.21
CA PHE A 77 -8.29 1.19 8.41
C PHE A 77 -8.56 2.62 7.91
N VAL A 78 -9.19 2.78 6.74
CA VAL A 78 -9.50 4.10 6.15
C VAL A 78 -10.89 4.62 6.52
N GLY A 79 -11.73 3.80 7.15
CA GLY A 79 -13.10 4.16 7.53
C GLY A 79 -14.08 4.17 6.35
N ALA A 80 -13.89 3.31 5.35
CA ALA A 80 -14.84 3.12 4.26
C ALA A 80 -16.10 2.36 4.74
N ALA A 81 -17.23 2.54 4.04
CA ALA A 81 -18.48 1.89 4.39
C ALA A 81 -18.54 0.44 3.89
N GLN A 82 -17.87 0.14 2.77
CA GLN A 82 -17.90 -1.16 2.11
C GLN A 82 -16.52 -1.54 1.52
N PRO A 83 -16.16 -2.84 1.47
CA PRO A 83 -14.87 -3.28 0.93
C PRO A 83 -14.71 -3.02 -0.58
N GLU A 84 -15.82 -2.85 -1.30
CA GLU A 84 -15.87 -2.52 -2.73
C GLU A 84 -15.40 -1.08 -3.01
N GLU A 85 -15.41 -0.20 -2.01
CA GLU A 85 -14.89 1.18 -2.11
C GLU A 85 -13.35 1.23 -2.08
N ILE A 86 -12.69 0.11 -1.73
CA ILE A 86 -11.24 -0.01 -1.76
C ILE A 86 -10.79 -0.37 -3.18
N VAL A 87 -9.83 0.34 -3.76
CA VAL A 87 -9.27 -0.01 -5.08
C VAL A 87 -7.76 -0.14 -4.96
N PHE A 88 -7.24 -1.32 -5.30
CA PHE A 88 -5.80 -1.54 -5.35
C PHE A 88 -5.22 -1.00 -6.66
N GLY A 89 -4.09 -0.32 -6.56
CA GLY A 89 -3.28 0.13 -7.69
C GLY A 89 -1.81 0.10 -7.34
N ALA A 90 -0.95 0.34 -8.33
CA ALA A 90 0.50 0.20 -8.16
C ALA A 90 1.08 1.24 -7.18
N ASN A 91 0.53 2.45 -7.17
CA ASN A 91 0.92 3.54 -6.27
C ASN A 91 -0.12 4.67 -6.33
N MET A 92 0.04 5.67 -5.44
CA MET A 92 -0.82 6.85 -5.37
C MET A 92 -0.89 7.60 -6.72
N THR A 93 0.24 7.85 -7.38
CA THR A 93 0.29 8.59 -8.66
C THR A 93 -0.58 7.95 -9.75
N THR A 94 -0.44 6.63 -9.95
CA THR A 94 -1.20 5.90 -10.97
C THR A 94 -2.69 5.86 -10.67
N LEU A 95 -3.05 5.76 -9.40
CA LEU A 95 -4.44 5.84 -8.93
C LEU A 95 -5.04 7.22 -9.15
N ASN A 96 -4.30 8.29 -8.83
CA ASN A 96 -4.73 9.67 -9.07
C ASN A 96 -4.93 9.96 -10.56
N PHE A 97 -4.07 9.46 -11.43
CA PHE A 97 -4.26 9.58 -12.87
C PHE A 97 -5.48 8.81 -13.37
N ALA A 98 -5.77 7.63 -12.81
CA ALA A 98 -6.99 6.89 -13.16
C ALA A 98 -8.23 7.64 -12.70
N PHE A 99 -8.21 8.18 -11.48
CA PHE A 99 -9.28 8.97 -10.91
C PHE A 99 -9.53 10.25 -11.70
N SER A 100 -8.48 11.01 -12.03
CA SER A 100 -8.62 12.26 -12.78
C SER A 100 -9.20 12.05 -14.17
N ARG A 101 -8.81 10.97 -14.87
CA ARG A 101 -9.40 10.59 -16.17
C ARG A 101 -10.86 10.17 -16.09
N ALA A 102 -11.26 9.53 -14.99
CA ALA A 102 -12.66 9.19 -14.76
C ALA A 102 -13.49 10.45 -14.45
N LEU A 103 -12.98 11.30 -13.55
CA LEU A 103 -13.66 12.53 -13.13
C LEU A 103 -13.75 13.58 -14.25
N ALA A 104 -12.72 13.69 -15.11
CA ALA A 104 -12.71 14.65 -16.22
C ALA A 104 -13.89 14.46 -17.20
N GLN A 105 -14.49 13.26 -17.26
CA GLN A 105 -15.66 12.97 -18.08
C GLN A 105 -16.95 13.57 -17.50
N THR A 106 -16.95 13.92 -16.21
CA THR A 106 -18.13 14.45 -15.49
C THR A 106 -18.02 15.94 -15.18
N ILE A 107 -16.86 16.56 -15.40
CA ILE A 107 -16.62 17.98 -15.12
C ILE A 107 -17.07 18.83 -16.34
N PRO A 108 -18.02 19.77 -16.17
CA PRO A 108 -18.46 20.63 -17.26
C PRO A 108 -17.41 21.68 -17.61
N ALA A 109 -17.47 22.17 -18.85
CA ALA A 109 -16.61 23.26 -19.28
C ALA A 109 -16.82 24.51 -18.40
N GLY A 110 -15.72 25.12 -17.97
CA GLY A 110 -15.72 26.30 -17.09
C GLY A 110 -15.84 26.00 -15.59
N ALA A 111 -15.93 24.73 -15.18
CA ALA A 111 -15.76 24.37 -13.77
C ALA A 111 -14.30 24.52 -13.32
N GLU A 112 -14.13 24.71 -12.02
CA GLU A 112 -12.83 24.91 -11.38
C GLU A 112 -12.46 23.70 -10.51
N VAL A 113 -11.19 23.33 -10.52
CA VAL A 113 -10.61 22.34 -9.61
C VAL A 113 -9.72 23.08 -8.62
N VAL A 114 -10.04 22.95 -7.33
CA VAL A 114 -9.32 23.65 -6.26
C VAL A 114 -8.23 22.73 -5.70
N LEU A 115 -7.01 23.24 -5.66
CA LEU A 115 -5.81 22.57 -5.13
C LEU A 115 -5.10 23.47 -4.12
N THR A 116 -4.01 22.99 -3.55
CA THR A 116 -3.13 23.72 -2.64
C THR A 116 -1.74 23.91 -3.23
N ARG A 117 -0.99 24.91 -2.73
CA ARG A 117 0.41 25.10 -3.12
C ARG A 117 1.37 24.05 -2.55
N MET A 118 0.88 23.18 -1.67
CA MET A 118 1.67 22.13 -1.02
C MET A 118 1.44 20.75 -1.65
N ASP A 119 0.55 20.66 -2.66
CA ASP A 119 0.29 19.40 -3.34
C ASP A 119 1.55 18.87 -4.02
N HIS A 120 1.74 17.55 -3.91
CA HIS A 120 2.74 16.84 -4.69
C HIS A 120 2.35 16.88 -6.16
N ASP A 121 3.33 16.92 -7.07
CA ASP A 121 3.15 16.87 -8.54
C ASP A 121 2.28 15.71 -9.06
N ALA A 122 2.02 14.70 -8.24
CA ALA A 122 1.17 13.55 -8.58
C ALA A 122 -0.31 13.81 -8.30
N ASN A 123 -0.63 14.93 -7.66
CA ASN A 123 -1.98 15.39 -7.29
C ASN A 123 -2.35 16.72 -7.99
N VAL A 124 -1.65 17.07 -9.06
CA VAL A 124 -1.84 18.30 -9.86
C VAL A 124 -2.00 17.94 -11.33
#